data_AF-A0A3A2ZNE0-F1
#
_entry.id   AF-A0A3A2ZNE0-F1
#
_cell.length_a   1.000
_cell.length_b   1.000
_cell.length_c   1.000
_cell.angle_alpha   90.00
_cell.angle_beta   90.00
_cell.angle_gamma   90.00
#
_symmetry.space_group_name_H-M   'P 1'
#
loop_
_entity.id
_entity.type
_entity.pdbx_description
1 polymer ?
#
loop_
_entity_poly.entity_id
_entity_poly.type
_entity_poly.pdbx_seq_one_letter_code
_entity_poly.pdbx_strand_id
1 'polypeptide(L)'
;MEGSLKRDVLPSHMIFKSNTTNVSEASTYQQSLHVEQDNNHKRPENANANSGTSSLERSINVRNVSYHNSFHPWGIVDYHLLLASVERGTLNERRNCMYLLNEDKCIRVLESELFDNQHFGPLAIKRNPKLLFSILPITERTQNGQPFFGIQHYILGFDCNTRVFFARRFSAIPEDMTNIWNIWDQGNMAYSVSVFGLLELLDARFSGNYRVDRGILSSSGYCMSQHKHEPDDPGLELTIVIQFCQWIIDCVDLVFVNDDEWLMRYTIAGEFNVHMETCRLILHRASYRAWFAFRKGTAIADYKQNLIIEIMANDLCLFKDTADINRLRDQVSECNTWGSIK
;
A
#
# COMPACT_ATOMS: atom_id res chain seq x y z
N MET A 1 -4.93 62.68 44.88
CA MET A 1 -3.56 62.19 44.62
C MET A 1 -3.72 60.77 44.09
N GLU A 2 -4.14 60.58 42.83
CA GLU A 2 -3.39 60.74 41.57
C GLU A 2 -2.16 59.83 41.43
N GLY A 3 -2.12 59.14 40.27
CA GLY A 3 -1.09 58.23 39.78
C GLY A 3 -1.67 56.83 39.58
N SER A 4 -2.28 56.42 38.46
CA SER A 4 -2.03 56.65 37.03
C SER A 4 -0.62 56.25 36.56
N LEU A 5 -0.61 55.63 35.36
CA LEU A 5 0.48 55.07 34.56
C LEU A 5 0.83 53.60 34.85
N LYS A 6 0.99 52.71 33.86
CA LYS A 6 0.79 52.77 32.40
C LYS A 6 0.73 51.30 31.93
N ARG A 7 -0.25 50.97 31.08
CA ARG A 7 -0.15 49.79 30.21
C ARG A 7 0.69 50.23 29.02
N ASP A 8 1.86 49.63 28.86
CA ASP A 8 2.62 49.79 27.63
C ASP A 8 2.03 48.87 26.56
N VAL A 9 1.84 49.51 25.42
CA VAL A 9 1.29 49.04 24.15
C VAL A 9 2.46 48.99 23.16
N LEU A 10 2.45 47.98 22.29
CA LEU A 10 3.13 47.81 20.98
C LEU A 10 4.27 46.77 20.93
N PRO A 11 4.58 46.18 19.73
CA PRO A 11 4.00 46.46 18.41
C PRO A 11 3.45 45.25 17.65
N SER A 12 2.30 45.47 17.02
CA SER A 12 1.93 44.87 15.74
C SER A 12 2.98 45.24 14.69
N HIS A 13 3.66 44.26 14.09
CA HIS A 13 4.18 44.27 12.72
C HIS A 13 5.08 43.03 12.51
N MET A 14 4.52 41.95 11.96
CA MET A 14 5.26 41.10 11.01
C MET A 14 4.28 40.57 9.97
N ILE A 15 4.39 41.18 8.80
CA ILE A 15 3.76 40.78 7.55
C ILE A 15 4.44 39.49 7.09
N PHE A 16 3.74 38.36 7.15
CA PHE A 16 4.17 37.17 6.40
C PHE A 16 3.88 37.43 4.92
N LYS A 17 4.93 37.74 4.15
CA LYS A 17 4.89 37.70 2.70
C LYS A 17 4.73 36.24 2.27
N SER A 18 3.56 35.91 1.75
CA SER A 18 3.32 34.72 0.95
C SER A 18 4.12 34.81 -0.34
N ASN A 19 5.17 34.02 -0.47
CA ASN A 19 5.77 33.74 -1.77
C ASN A 19 4.95 32.64 -2.45
N THR A 20 3.91 33.06 -3.16
CA THR A 20 3.37 32.36 -4.30
C THR A 20 4.42 32.39 -5.40
N THR A 21 4.93 31.21 -5.79
CA THR A 21 5.64 31.05 -7.06
C THR A 21 4.89 30.03 -7.90
N ASN A 22 4.47 30.53 -9.05
CA ASN A 22 3.67 29.88 -10.07
C ASN A 22 4.34 28.59 -10.57
N VAL A 23 3.57 27.50 -10.63
CA VAL A 23 3.74 26.47 -11.65
C VAL A 23 2.39 26.30 -12.34
N SER A 24 2.11 27.24 -13.22
CA SER A 24 1.18 27.07 -14.33
C SER A 24 1.95 26.38 -15.45
N GLU A 25 1.73 25.09 -15.67
CA GLU A 25 1.92 24.42 -16.97
C GLU A 25 1.52 22.94 -16.88
N ALA A 26 0.20 22.71 -16.84
CA ALA A 26 -0.39 21.43 -17.23
C ALA A 26 -1.80 21.70 -17.75
N SER A 27 -1.90 22.08 -19.02
CA SER A 27 -3.16 22.01 -19.78
C SER A 27 -2.89 22.52 -21.19
N THR A 28 -2.63 21.61 -22.12
CA THR A 28 -3.15 21.62 -23.50
C THR A 28 -2.64 20.35 -24.17
N TYR A 29 -3.55 19.46 -24.55
CA TYR A 29 -3.53 18.53 -25.71
C TYR A 29 -4.49 17.36 -25.43
N GLN A 30 -5.78 17.70 -25.34
CA GLN A 30 -6.87 16.79 -25.69
C GLN A 30 -7.82 17.57 -26.58
N GLN A 31 -7.73 17.37 -27.89
CA GLN A 31 -8.84 17.49 -28.83
C GLN A 31 -8.39 17.11 -30.23
N SER A 32 -8.79 15.93 -30.67
CA SER A 32 -9.25 15.68 -32.05
C SER A 32 -9.79 14.26 -32.09
N LEU A 33 -11.11 14.15 -32.19
CA LEU A 33 -11.84 13.17 -33.02
C LEU A 33 -13.34 13.51 -32.88
N HIS A 34 -13.81 14.40 -33.77
CA HIS A 34 -15.23 14.53 -34.11
C HIS A 34 -15.54 13.44 -35.15
N VAL A 35 -16.51 12.58 -34.86
CA VAL A 35 -17.92 12.64 -35.31
C VAL A 35 -18.08 12.23 -36.77
N GLU A 36 -18.57 11.01 -36.96
CA GLU A 36 -19.59 10.73 -37.97
C GLU A 36 -20.81 10.14 -37.24
N GLN A 37 -21.93 10.88 -37.29
CA GLN A 37 -23.26 10.36 -37.05
C GLN A 37 -23.80 9.81 -38.37
N ASP A 38 -24.51 8.69 -38.33
CA ASP A 38 -25.88 8.71 -38.89
C ASP A 38 -26.74 7.48 -38.55
N ASN A 39 -27.96 7.83 -38.12
CA ASN A 39 -29.28 7.27 -38.44
C ASN A 39 -29.90 6.03 -37.75
N ASN A 40 -31.04 6.34 -37.10
CA ASN A 40 -32.33 5.60 -37.04
C ASN A 40 -32.32 4.25 -36.26
N HIS A 41 -33.25 3.91 -35.36
CA HIS A 41 -34.71 4.06 -35.42
C HIS A 41 -35.35 3.51 -34.10
N LYS A 42 -36.49 4.08 -33.68
CA LYS A 42 -37.61 3.50 -32.90
C LYS A 42 -37.38 2.83 -31.52
N ARG A 43 -37.89 3.54 -30.50
CA ARG A 43 -38.44 3.01 -29.24
C ARG A 43 -39.71 2.16 -29.54
N PRO A 44 -39.97 1.12 -28.74
CA PRO A 44 -41.26 1.12 -28.06
C PRO A 44 -41.13 0.84 -26.56
N GLU A 45 -42.08 1.42 -25.85
CA GLU A 45 -42.40 1.17 -24.45
C GLU A 45 -42.91 -0.26 -24.27
N ASN A 46 -42.53 -0.91 -23.16
CA ASN A 46 -43.44 -1.79 -22.44
C ASN A 46 -43.02 -1.93 -20.98
N ALA A 47 -43.99 -1.69 -20.11
CA ALA A 47 -43.92 -1.87 -18.69
C ALA A 47 -43.77 -3.36 -18.33
N ASN A 48 -42.93 -3.66 -17.35
CA ASN A 48 -43.25 -4.68 -16.36
C ASN A 48 -42.50 -4.41 -15.06
N ALA A 49 -43.25 -4.05 -14.03
CA ALA A 49 -42.81 -4.13 -12.65
C ALA A 49 -42.62 -5.60 -12.30
N ASN A 50 -41.43 -5.96 -11.85
CA ASN A 50 -41.23 -7.11 -10.97
C ASN A 50 -40.13 -6.76 -9.98
N SER A 51 -40.58 -6.45 -8.77
CA SER A 51 -39.82 -6.54 -7.53
C SER A 51 -39.32 -7.97 -7.34
N GLY A 52 -38.02 -8.14 -7.18
CA GLY A 52 -37.44 -9.44 -6.88
C GLY A 52 -35.93 -9.33 -6.86
N THR A 53 -35.39 -9.03 -5.67
CA THR A 53 -34.09 -9.52 -5.18
C THR A 53 -33.12 -9.98 -6.27
N SER A 54 -32.42 -9.03 -6.92
CA SER A 54 -31.20 -9.38 -7.64
C SER A 54 -30.08 -9.52 -6.61
N SER A 55 -29.99 -10.75 -6.13
CA SER A 55 -28.89 -11.36 -5.40
C SER A 55 -27.56 -10.70 -5.76
N LEU A 56 -27.00 -10.05 -4.73
CA LEU A 56 -25.63 -9.56 -4.63
C LEU A 56 -24.63 -10.74 -4.60
N GLU A 57 -24.79 -11.73 -5.49
CA GLU A 57 -23.85 -12.83 -5.69
C GLU A 57 -22.77 -12.41 -6.69
N ARG A 58 -22.06 -11.31 -6.38
CA ARG A 58 -20.70 -11.17 -6.90
C ARG A 58 -19.80 -11.91 -5.95
N SER A 59 -19.80 -13.25 -6.01
CA SER A 59 -18.69 -14.06 -5.49
C SER A 59 -17.38 -13.31 -5.76
N ILE A 60 -16.38 -13.40 -4.88
CA ILE A 60 -15.01 -13.16 -5.34
C ILE A 60 -14.75 -14.28 -6.33
N ASN A 61 -15.14 -14.01 -7.57
CA ASN A 61 -14.79 -14.83 -8.68
C ASN A 61 -13.30 -14.61 -8.76
N VAL A 62 -12.55 -15.59 -8.28
CA VAL A 62 -11.16 -15.83 -8.66
C VAL A 62 -11.03 -15.90 -10.20
N ARG A 63 -12.16 -15.88 -10.96
CA ARG A 63 -12.22 -15.72 -12.43
C ARG A 63 -11.24 -14.66 -12.91
N ASN A 64 -10.12 -15.18 -13.40
CA ASN A 64 -9.32 -14.63 -14.47
C ASN A 64 -8.83 -13.20 -14.23
N VAL A 65 -8.29 -12.90 -13.05
CA VAL A 65 -7.28 -11.83 -12.99
C VAL A 65 -6.08 -12.36 -13.75
N SER A 66 -6.06 -12.09 -15.05
CA SER A 66 -4.95 -12.43 -15.92
C SER A 66 -3.76 -11.56 -15.51
N TYR A 67 -2.89 -12.13 -14.69
CA TYR A 67 -1.61 -11.54 -14.33
C TYR A 67 -0.60 -11.58 -15.51
N HIS A 68 -1.01 -12.09 -16.68
CA HIS A 68 -0.15 -12.20 -17.86
C HIS A 68 0.45 -10.86 -18.29
N ASN A 69 -0.25 -9.75 -18.05
CA ASN A 69 0.23 -8.41 -18.39
C ASN A 69 1.25 -7.86 -17.40
N SER A 70 1.51 -8.56 -16.29
CA SER A 70 2.48 -8.17 -15.26
C SER A 70 3.89 -8.71 -15.54
N PHE A 71 4.14 -9.34 -16.69
CA PHE A 71 5.49 -9.76 -17.08
C PHE A 71 6.14 -8.76 -18.01
N HIS A 72 7.34 -8.32 -17.65
CA HIS A 72 8.18 -7.51 -18.52
C HIS A 72 8.90 -8.43 -19.54
N PRO A 73 9.12 -8.00 -20.79
CA PRO A 73 9.83 -8.77 -21.83
C PRO A 73 11.24 -9.24 -21.47
N TRP A 74 11.83 -8.68 -20.41
CA TRP A 74 13.11 -9.11 -19.86
C TRP A 74 13.02 -10.34 -18.95
N GLY A 75 11.86 -10.97 -18.81
CA GLY A 75 11.68 -12.13 -17.93
C GLY A 75 11.74 -11.75 -16.45
N ILE A 76 11.13 -10.61 -16.10
CA ILE A 76 10.94 -10.16 -14.71
C ILE A 76 9.48 -9.78 -14.49
N VAL A 77 9.05 -9.77 -13.23
CA VAL A 77 7.70 -9.33 -12.86
C VAL A 77 7.68 -7.82 -12.69
N ASP A 78 6.70 -7.19 -13.32
CA ASP A 78 6.34 -5.81 -13.10
C ASP A 78 5.31 -5.74 -11.95
N TYR A 79 5.82 -5.52 -10.74
CA TYR A 79 5.00 -5.44 -9.54
C TYR A 79 4.08 -4.21 -9.51
N HIS A 80 4.35 -3.16 -10.29
CA HIS A 80 3.42 -2.04 -10.44
C HIS A 80 2.19 -2.48 -11.23
N LEU A 81 2.38 -3.21 -12.34
CA LEU A 81 1.28 -3.76 -13.12
C LEU A 81 0.54 -4.88 -12.36
N LEU A 82 1.26 -5.69 -11.58
CA LEU A 82 0.63 -6.65 -10.66
C LEU A 82 -0.25 -5.93 -9.64
N LEU A 83 0.28 -4.90 -8.97
CA LEU A 83 -0.48 -4.10 -8.00
C LEU A 83 -1.74 -3.50 -8.64
N ALA A 84 -1.63 -2.92 -9.83
CA ALA A 84 -2.77 -2.37 -10.57
C ALA A 84 -3.82 -3.42 -10.97
N SER A 85 -3.44 -4.70 -11.03
CA SER A 85 -4.37 -5.80 -11.27
C SER A 85 -5.17 -6.19 -10.01
N VAL A 86 -4.59 -6.01 -8.82
CA VAL A 86 -5.19 -6.41 -7.53
C VAL A 86 -5.90 -5.27 -6.79
N GLU A 87 -5.49 -4.00 -6.95
CA GLU A 87 -6.06 -2.83 -6.23
C GLU A 87 -7.40 -2.30 -6.78
N ARG A 88 -8.12 -3.08 -7.58
CA ARG A 88 -9.31 -2.61 -8.27
C ARG A 88 -10.50 -2.43 -7.32
N GLY A 89 -11.34 -1.46 -7.63
CA GLY A 89 -12.62 -1.23 -6.96
C GLY A 89 -12.64 0.01 -6.06
N THR A 90 -13.84 0.49 -5.81
CA THR A 90 -14.17 1.56 -4.86
C THR A 90 -13.94 1.09 -3.41
N LEU A 91 -13.89 2.02 -2.45
CA LEU A 91 -13.81 1.70 -1.02
C LEU A 91 -14.86 0.65 -0.60
N ASN A 92 -16.11 0.86 -1.02
CA ASN A 92 -17.21 -0.05 -0.71
C ASN A 92 -16.99 -1.43 -1.34
N GLU A 93 -16.50 -1.51 -2.58
CA GLU A 93 -16.21 -2.80 -3.22
C GLU A 93 -15.11 -3.56 -2.48
N ARG A 94 -14.06 -2.87 -2.03
CA ARG A 94 -12.97 -3.47 -1.25
C ARG A 94 -13.43 -3.94 0.14
N ARG A 95 -14.27 -3.15 0.82
CA ARG A 95 -14.86 -3.56 2.11
C ARG A 95 -15.80 -4.76 1.97
N ASN A 96 -16.54 -4.87 0.87
CA ASN A 96 -17.47 -5.97 0.58
C ASN A 96 -16.83 -7.21 -0.08
N CYS A 97 -15.49 -7.23 -0.21
CA CYS A 97 -14.75 -8.35 -0.77
C CYS A 97 -13.89 -9.07 0.29
N MET A 98 -14.30 -9.01 1.56
CA MET A 98 -13.60 -9.70 2.64
C MET A 98 -14.27 -11.01 3.03
N TYR A 99 -13.48 -11.91 3.60
CA TYR A 99 -13.94 -13.14 4.23
C TYR A 99 -13.60 -13.14 5.72
N LEU A 100 -14.54 -13.60 6.54
CA LEU A 100 -14.32 -13.90 7.94
C LEU A 100 -14.03 -15.38 8.09
N LEU A 101 -12.83 -15.67 8.56
CA LEU A 101 -12.40 -17.00 8.94
C LEU A 101 -12.42 -17.12 10.47
N ASN A 102 -13.18 -18.10 10.96
CA ASN A 102 -13.20 -18.53 12.35
C ASN A 102 -12.83 -20.02 12.43
N GLU A 103 -12.85 -20.61 13.63
CA GLU A 103 -12.50 -22.02 13.88
C GLU A 103 -13.30 -23.02 13.03
N ASP A 104 -14.58 -22.73 12.74
CA ASP A 104 -15.48 -23.70 12.10
C ASP A 104 -15.80 -23.43 10.64
N LYS A 105 -15.54 -22.22 10.13
CA LYS A 105 -15.98 -21.79 8.80
C LYS A 105 -15.26 -20.56 8.27
N CYS A 106 -15.27 -20.42 6.95
CA CYS A 106 -14.95 -19.19 6.25
C CYS A 106 -16.21 -18.70 5.53
N ILE A 107 -16.63 -17.47 5.81
CA ILE A 107 -17.81 -16.86 5.17
C ILE A 107 -17.44 -15.50 4.59
N ARG A 108 -18.13 -15.09 3.53
CA ARG A 108 -18.01 -13.72 3.04
C ARG A 108 -18.66 -12.76 4.04
N VAL A 109 -18.08 -11.59 4.20
CA VAL A 109 -18.59 -10.52 5.08
C VAL A 109 -18.90 -9.29 4.23
N LEU A 110 -20.06 -8.70 4.50
CA LEU A 110 -20.44 -7.39 3.97
C LEU A 110 -19.95 -6.29 4.90
N GLU A 111 -19.75 -5.09 4.36
CA GLU A 111 -19.32 -3.93 5.14
C GLU A 111 -20.20 -3.67 6.37
N SER A 112 -21.52 -3.83 6.22
CA SER A 112 -22.48 -3.67 7.32
C SER A 112 -22.28 -4.66 8.46
N GLU A 113 -21.70 -5.83 8.18
CA GLU A 113 -21.48 -6.91 9.15
C GLU A 113 -20.14 -6.76 9.88
N LEU A 114 -19.21 -5.96 9.35
CA LEU A 114 -17.91 -5.69 9.97
C LEU A 114 -18.02 -4.99 11.33
N PHE A 115 -19.10 -4.24 11.53
CA PHE A 115 -19.35 -3.44 12.73
C PHE A 115 -20.43 -4.04 13.62
N ASP A 116 -20.92 -5.25 13.30
CA ASP A 116 -21.93 -5.93 14.09
C ASP A 116 -21.32 -6.72 15.26
N ASN A 117 -21.92 -6.56 16.44
CA ASN A 117 -21.61 -7.30 17.65
C ASN A 117 -21.79 -8.82 17.49
N GLN A 118 -22.61 -9.29 16.54
CA GLN A 118 -22.75 -10.73 16.27
C GLN A 118 -21.45 -11.36 15.77
N HIS A 119 -20.71 -10.65 14.91
CA HIS A 119 -19.51 -11.16 14.24
C HIS A 119 -18.22 -10.66 14.89
N PHE A 120 -18.26 -9.48 15.52
CA PHE A 120 -17.09 -8.82 16.10
C PHE A 120 -17.30 -8.39 17.56
N GLY A 121 -18.36 -8.85 18.22
CA GLY A 121 -18.56 -8.63 19.66
C GLY A 121 -17.60 -9.47 20.52
N PRO A 122 -17.53 -9.23 21.84
CA PRO A 122 -16.56 -9.85 22.74
C PRO A 122 -16.57 -11.39 22.74
N LEU A 123 -17.73 -12.02 22.52
CA LEU A 123 -17.85 -13.48 22.42
C LEU A 123 -17.37 -14.01 21.06
N ALA A 124 -17.53 -13.24 19.99
CA ALA A 124 -17.07 -13.62 18.66
C ALA A 124 -15.55 -13.43 18.53
N ILE A 125 -14.98 -12.37 19.12
CA ILE A 125 -13.53 -12.15 19.19
C ILE A 125 -12.81 -13.31 19.90
N LYS A 126 -13.44 -13.93 20.90
CA LYS A 126 -12.89 -15.14 21.57
C LYS A 126 -12.72 -16.34 20.64
N ARG A 127 -13.39 -16.37 19.49
CA ARG A 127 -13.21 -17.39 18.43
C ARG A 127 -12.09 -17.04 17.45
N ASN A 128 -11.24 -16.08 17.80
CA ASN A 128 -10.05 -15.68 17.07
C ASN A 128 -10.31 -15.30 15.59
N PRO A 129 -11.25 -14.37 15.33
CA PRO A 129 -11.69 -14.05 13.98
C PRO A 129 -10.58 -13.42 13.15
N LYS A 130 -10.48 -13.87 11.89
CA LYS A 130 -9.52 -13.36 10.91
C LYS A 130 -10.26 -12.82 9.71
N LEU A 131 -9.93 -11.60 9.32
CA LEU A 131 -10.42 -10.98 8.10
C LEU A 131 -9.43 -11.23 6.98
N LEU A 132 -9.82 -12.00 5.98
CA LEU A 132 -9.04 -12.22 4.76
C LEU A 132 -9.49 -11.21 3.71
N PHE A 133 -8.55 -10.47 3.13
CA PHE A 133 -8.90 -9.30 2.30
C PHE A 133 -8.17 -9.22 0.96
N SER A 134 -7.11 -10.00 0.74
CA SER A 134 -6.39 -9.97 -0.54
C SER A 134 -5.74 -11.33 -0.83
N ILE A 135 -5.64 -11.64 -2.12
CA ILE A 135 -5.01 -12.84 -2.64
C ILE A 135 -3.98 -12.40 -3.65
N LEU A 136 -2.71 -12.74 -3.42
CA LEU A 136 -1.61 -12.35 -4.29
C LEU A 136 -0.95 -13.60 -4.89
N PRO A 137 -0.75 -13.66 -6.21
CA PRO A 137 -0.05 -14.79 -6.81
C PRO A 137 1.43 -14.74 -6.48
N ILE A 138 2.02 -15.92 -6.26
CA ILE A 138 3.47 -16.06 -6.04
C ILE A 138 4.11 -16.39 -7.37
N THR A 139 5.19 -15.68 -7.69
CA THR A 139 5.96 -15.94 -8.90
C THR A 139 6.85 -17.15 -8.70
N GLU A 140 6.72 -18.11 -9.62
CA GLU A 140 7.58 -19.29 -9.70
C GLU A 140 8.51 -19.15 -10.91
N ARG A 141 9.59 -19.93 -10.94
CA ARG A 141 10.51 -19.99 -12.09
C ARG A 141 10.42 -21.34 -12.77
N THR A 142 10.30 -21.32 -14.09
CA THR A 142 10.44 -22.52 -14.92
C THR A 142 11.88 -23.04 -14.89
N GLN A 143 12.11 -24.22 -15.47
CA GLN A 143 13.46 -24.80 -15.62
C GLN A 143 14.42 -23.91 -16.42
N ASN A 144 13.91 -23.09 -17.34
CA ASN A 144 14.71 -22.11 -18.11
C ASN A 144 14.79 -20.72 -17.43
N GLY A 145 14.37 -20.61 -16.17
CA GLY A 145 14.49 -19.41 -15.35
C GLY A 145 13.46 -18.32 -15.63
N GLN A 146 12.48 -18.56 -16.51
CA GLN A 146 11.41 -17.61 -16.82
C GLN A 146 10.40 -17.54 -15.68
N PRO A 147 9.99 -16.33 -15.25
CA PRO A 147 8.98 -16.18 -14.23
C PRO A 147 7.59 -16.54 -14.79
N PHE A 148 6.78 -17.19 -13.99
CA PHE A 148 5.36 -17.43 -14.27
C PHE A 148 4.57 -17.40 -12.96
N PHE A 149 3.26 -17.15 -13.04
CA PHE A 149 2.38 -17.29 -11.89
C PHE A 149 1.80 -18.70 -11.91
N GLY A 150 2.23 -19.51 -10.94
CA GLY A 150 1.75 -20.87 -10.77
C GLY A 150 0.46 -20.93 -9.95
N ILE A 151 0.32 -22.00 -9.18
CA ILE A 151 -0.86 -22.23 -8.32
C ILE A 151 -0.68 -21.68 -6.91
N GLN A 152 0.54 -21.24 -6.57
CA GLN A 152 0.85 -20.75 -5.24
C GLN A 152 0.39 -19.30 -5.04
N HIS A 153 -0.19 -19.04 -3.88
CA HIS A 153 -0.74 -17.73 -3.55
C HIS A 153 -0.43 -17.36 -2.09
N TYR A 154 -0.29 -16.06 -1.86
CA TYR A 154 -0.46 -15.46 -0.54
C TYR A 154 -1.92 -15.13 -0.31
N ILE A 155 -2.42 -15.49 0.87
CA ILE A 155 -3.64 -14.92 1.44
C ILE A 155 -3.21 -13.90 2.49
N LEU A 156 -3.62 -12.66 2.27
CA LEU A 156 -3.42 -11.57 3.22
C LEU A 156 -4.62 -11.48 4.14
N GLY A 157 -4.34 -11.27 5.42
CA GLY A 157 -5.41 -11.09 6.39
C GLY A 157 -4.97 -10.34 7.64
N PHE A 158 -5.97 -10.03 8.45
CA PHE A 158 -5.84 -9.33 9.70
C PHE A 158 -6.45 -10.18 10.82
N ASP A 159 -5.65 -10.49 11.83
CA ASP A 159 -6.13 -11.15 13.04
C ASP A 159 -6.75 -10.10 13.97
N CYS A 160 -8.07 -10.17 14.14
CA CYS A 160 -8.82 -9.17 14.91
C CYS A 160 -8.53 -9.25 16.42
N ASN A 161 -8.08 -10.41 16.91
CA ASN A 161 -7.76 -10.61 18.32
C ASN A 161 -6.37 -10.07 18.65
N THR A 162 -5.35 -10.45 17.87
CA THR A 162 -3.97 -10.01 18.12
C THR A 162 -3.63 -8.67 17.48
N ARG A 163 -4.51 -8.12 16.63
CA ARG A 163 -4.30 -6.87 15.88
C ARG A 163 -3.05 -6.92 15.00
N VAL A 164 -2.86 -8.05 14.32
CA VAL A 164 -1.67 -8.35 13.51
C VAL A 164 -2.08 -8.66 12.08
N PHE A 165 -1.39 -8.05 11.13
CA PHE A 165 -1.43 -8.45 9.73
C PHE A 165 -0.61 -9.69 9.50
N PHE A 166 -1.09 -10.54 8.61
CA PHE A 166 -0.38 -11.71 8.18
C PHE A 166 -0.45 -11.90 6.67
N ALA A 167 0.58 -12.55 6.14
CA ALA A 167 0.57 -13.16 4.81
C ALA A 167 0.83 -14.65 4.97
N ARG A 168 -0.13 -15.49 4.59
CA ARG A 168 0.03 -16.95 4.59
C ARG A 168 0.19 -17.48 3.18
N ARG A 169 1.23 -18.28 2.96
CA ARG A 169 1.52 -18.96 1.69
C ARG A 169 0.74 -20.26 1.61
N PHE A 170 0.05 -20.47 0.50
CA PHE A 170 -0.63 -21.71 0.16
C PHE A 170 -0.05 -22.30 -1.12
N SER A 171 0.11 -23.62 -1.15
CA SER A 171 0.52 -24.35 -2.35
C SER A 171 -0.56 -24.32 -3.44
N ALA A 172 -1.83 -24.30 -3.02
CA ALA A 172 -2.99 -24.09 -3.85
C ALA A 172 -4.11 -23.48 -2.99
N ILE A 173 -4.98 -22.68 -3.61
CA ILE A 173 -6.18 -22.13 -2.97
C ILE A 173 -7.43 -22.74 -3.64
N PRO A 174 -8.55 -22.91 -2.91
CA PRO A 174 -9.79 -23.38 -3.50
C PRO A 174 -10.35 -22.33 -4.48
N GLU A 175 -11.11 -22.80 -5.48
CA GLU A 175 -11.81 -21.90 -6.41
C GLU A 175 -12.85 -21.02 -5.69
N ASP A 176 -13.54 -21.59 -4.70
CA ASP A 176 -14.38 -20.85 -3.77
C ASP A 176 -13.63 -20.65 -2.44
N MET A 177 -13.33 -19.38 -2.14
CA MET A 177 -12.64 -18.97 -0.92
C MET A 177 -13.40 -19.29 0.37
N THR A 178 -14.71 -19.53 0.31
CA THR A 178 -15.43 -20.05 1.50
C THR A 178 -14.94 -21.42 1.91
N ASN A 179 -14.26 -22.18 1.04
CA ASN A 179 -13.69 -23.49 1.36
C ASN A 179 -12.28 -23.43 1.93
N ILE A 180 -11.68 -22.24 2.09
CA ILE A 180 -10.30 -22.10 2.59
C ILE A 180 -10.12 -22.68 4.00
N TRP A 181 -11.18 -22.70 4.80
CA TRP A 181 -11.15 -23.27 6.16
C TRP A 181 -10.67 -24.73 6.17
N ASN A 182 -11.03 -25.52 5.14
CA ASN A 182 -10.65 -26.94 5.02
C ASN A 182 -9.14 -27.16 4.90
N ILE A 183 -8.42 -26.15 4.40
CA ILE A 183 -6.98 -26.23 4.12
C ILE A 183 -6.18 -25.19 4.90
N TRP A 184 -6.80 -24.47 5.84
CA TRP A 184 -6.17 -23.34 6.52
C TRP A 184 -4.87 -23.72 7.22
N ASP A 185 -4.84 -24.91 7.84
CA ASP A 185 -3.67 -25.43 8.53
C ASP A 185 -2.54 -25.87 7.60
N GLN A 186 -2.80 -26.04 6.30
CA GLN A 186 -1.79 -26.35 5.30
C GLN A 186 -1.00 -25.11 4.84
N GLY A 187 -1.50 -23.91 5.12
CA GLY A 187 -0.83 -22.67 4.77
C GLY A 187 0.32 -22.34 5.75
N ASN A 188 1.43 -21.80 5.26
CA ASN A 188 2.55 -21.39 6.10
C ASN A 188 2.56 -19.88 6.32
N MET A 189 2.92 -19.44 7.53
CA MET A 189 2.99 -18.02 7.87
C MET A 189 4.26 -17.39 7.30
N ALA A 190 4.18 -16.65 6.20
CA ALA A 190 5.36 -16.02 5.60
C ALA A 190 5.76 -14.73 6.32
N TYR A 191 4.78 -13.88 6.60
CA TYR A 191 4.96 -12.57 7.22
C TYR A 191 3.91 -12.33 8.28
N SER A 192 4.32 -11.72 9.40
CA SER A 192 3.44 -11.30 10.48
C SER A 192 3.94 -9.98 11.07
N VAL A 193 3.07 -8.97 11.15
CA VAL A 193 3.43 -7.61 11.61
C VAL A 193 2.23 -6.94 12.28
N SER A 194 2.44 -6.30 13.44
CA SER A 194 1.39 -5.51 14.10
C SER A 194 1.13 -4.19 13.35
N VAL A 195 -0.02 -3.55 13.59
CA VAL A 195 -0.31 -2.22 13.00
C VAL A 195 0.82 -1.22 13.30
N PHE A 196 1.18 -1.06 14.58
CA PHE A 196 2.26 -0.16 14.97
C PHE A 196 3.64 -0.61 14.49
N GLY A 197 3.91 -1.93 14.49
CA GLY A 197 5.16 -2.45 13.95
C GLY A 197 5.31 -2.19 12.45
N LEU A 198 4.21 -2.14 11.69
CA LEU A 198 4.23 -1.77 10.29
C LEU A 198 4.55 -0.28 10.11
N LEU A 199 3.98 0.59 10.96
CA LEU A 199 4.28 2.02 10.94
C LEU A 199 5.76 2.28 11.26
N GLU A 200 6.27 1.71 12.37
CA GLU A 200 7.69 1.82 12.76
C GLU A 200 8.64 1.28 11.68
N LEU A 201 8.24 0.19 11.01
CA LEU A 201 8.97 -0.37 9.88
C LEU A 201 9.05 0.62 8.71
N LEU A 202 7.94 1.27 8.35
CA LEU A 202 7.87 2.23 7.25
C LEU A 202 8.66 3.49 7.59
N ASP A 203 8.49 4.03 8.80
CA ASP A 203 9.26 5.17 9.29
C ASP A 203 10.76 4.88 9.27
N ALA A 204 11.18 3.73 9.82
CA ALA A 204 12.58 3.35 9.84
C ALA A 204 13.15 3.13 8.42
N ARG A 205 12.33 2.68 7.46
CA ARG A 205 12.78 2.51 6.08
C ARG A 205 12.90 3.82 5.32
N PHE A 206 11.96 4.73 5.48
CA PHE A 206 11.96 5.97 4.72
C PHE A 206 12.70 7.13 5.39
N SER A 207 13.01 7.02 6.69
CA SER A 207 13.85 8.00 7.41
C SER A 207 15.35 7.70 7.36
N GLY A 208 15.76 6.54 6.80
CA GLY A 208 17.15 6.08 6.79
C GLY A 208 17.68 5.75 5.39
N ASN A 209 18.90 5.20 5.33
CA ASN A 209 19.51 4.69 4.10
C ASN A 209 18.82 3.38 3.68
N TYR A 210 17.67 3.49 2.99
CA TYR A 210 16.98 2.34 2.41
C TYR A 210 17.87 1.63 1.40
N ARG A 211 18.05 0.32 1.57
CA ARG A 211 18.71 -0.53 0.57
C ARG A 211 17.66 -1.35 -0.18
N VAL A 212 17.54 -1.08 -1.49
CA VAL A 212 16.58 -1.71 -2.40
C VAL A 212 16.89 -3.21 -2.63
N ASP A 213 18.10 -3.67 -2.28
CA ASP A 213 18.53 -5.06 -2.47
C ASP A 213 17.97 -6.04 -1.43
N ARG A 214 17.17 -5.55 -0.46
CA ARG A 214 16.53 -6.36 0.56
C ARG A 214 15.04 -6.08 0.62
N GLY A 215 14.25 -7.14 0.83
CA GLY A 215 12.82 -7.02 1.02
C GLY A 215 12.46 -6.20 2.26
N ILE A 216 11.45 -5.34 2.15
CA ILE A 216 11.03 -4.41 3.21
C ILE A 216 10.51 -5.12 4.48
N LEU A 217 9.86 -6.27 4.33
CA LEU A 217 9.34 -7.10 5.42
C LEU A 217 10.42 -8.07 5.94
N SER A 218 11.05 -8.85 5.04
CA SER A 218 12.00 -9.90 5.43
C SER A 218 13.26 -9.37 6.13
N SER A 219 13.63 -8.11 5.87
CA SER A 219 14.80 -7.47 6.47
C SER A 219 14.51 -6.61 7.70
N SER A 220 13.24 -6.51 8.13
CA SER A 220 12.83 -5.69 9.26
C SER A 220 12.86 -6.46 10.57
N GLY A 221 13.24 -5.78 11.66
CA GLY A 221 13.11 -6.31 13.02
C GLY A 221 11.66 -6.26 13.55
N TYR A 222 10.80 -5.45 12.93
CA TYR A 222 9.40 -5.26 13.31
C TYR A 222 8.46 -6.28 12.66
N CYS A 223 8.95 -7.03 11.66
CA CYS A 223 8.19 -8.09 10.99
C CYS A 223 8.78 -9.46 11.31
N MET A 224 7.92 -10.38 11.72
CA MET A 224 8.29 -11.79 11.78
C MET A 224 8.21 -12.36 10.36
N SER A 225 9.36 -12.71 9.79
CA SER A 225 9.46 -13.41 8.51
C SER A 225 10.02 -14.81 8.69
N GLN A 226 9.33 -15.81 8.15
CA GLN A 226 9.83 -17.19 8.09
C GLN A 226 10.78 -17.42 6.91
N HIS A 227 10.88 -16.46 5.99
CA HIS A 227 11.67 -16.54 4.75
C HIS A 227 13.03 -15.84 4.83
N LYS A 228 13.63 -15.70 6.02
CA LYS A 228 14.93 -14.99 6.18
C LYS A 228 16.06 -15.53 5.29
N HIS A 229 15.99 -16.80 4.89
CA HIS A 229 17.02 -17.46 4.06
C HIS A 229 16.70 -17.47 2.57
N GLU A 230 15.44 -17.27 2.19
CA GLU A 230 14.99 -17.21 0.80
C GLU A 230 13.84 -16.20 0.72
N PRO A 231 14.16 -14.89 0.83
CA PRO A 231 13.15 -13.85 0.86
C PRO A 231 12.46 -13.73 -0.50
N ASP A 232 11.20 -13.30 -0.47
CA ASP A 232 10.50 -12.95 -1.70
C ASP A 232 11.17 -11.77 -2.42
N ASP A 233 10.81 -11.59 -3.69
CA ASP A 233 11.24 -10.41 -4.44
C ASP A 233 10.83 -9.13 -3.69
N PRO A 234 11.73 -8.13 -3.55
CA PRO A 234 11.41 -6.88 -2.87
C PRO A 234 10.16 -6.17 -3.41
N GLY A 235 9.85 -6.33 -4.71
CA GLY A 235 8.63 -5.80 -5.29
C GLY A 235 7.35 -6.52 -4.84
N LEU A 236 7.41 -7.82 -4.55
CA LEU A 236 6.30 -8.56 -3.96
C LEU A 236 6.08 -8.14 -2.51
N GLU A 237 7.15 -7.99 -1.72
CA GLU A 237 7.03 -7.50 -0.34
C GLU A 237 6.45 -6.08 -0.28
N LEU A 238 6.84 -5.19 -1.20
CA LEU A 238 6.21 -3.87 -1.33
C LEU A 238 4.73 -3.98 -1.69
N THR A 239 4.35 -4.91 -2.57
CA THR A 239 2.94 -5.16 -2.91
C THR A 239 2.15 -5.57 -1.67
N ILE A 240 2.70 -6.46 -0.83
CA ILE A 240 2.07 -6.88 0.44
C ILE A 240 1.92 -5.69 1.39
N VAL A 241 2.98 -4.90 1.58
CA VAL A 241 2.96 -3.70 2.43
C VAL A 241 1.90 -2.71 1.98
N ILE A 242 1.82 -2.43 0.68
CA ILE A 242 0.80 -1.51 0.13
C ILE A 242 -0.61 -2.03 0.44
N GLN A 243 -0.86 -3.34 0.27
CA GLN A 243 -2.15 -3.94 0.60
C GLN A 243 -2.48 -3.83 2.09
N PHE A 244 -1.49 -3.99 2.98
CA PHE A 244 -1.69 -3.79 4.42
C PHE A 244 -2.05 -2.34 4.74
N CYS A 245 -1.30 -1.38 4.21
CA CYS A 245 -1.59 0.05 4.41
C CYS A 245 -2.97 0.44 3.87
N GLN A 246 -3.31 -0.02 2.65
CA GLN A 246 -4.60 0.23 2.04
C GLN A 246 -5.73 -0.33 2.92
N TRP A 247 -5.56 -1.53 3.45
CA TRP A 247 -6.55 -2.13 4.35
C TRP A 247 -6.70 -1.32 5.65
N ILE A 248 -5.61 -0.83 6.25
CA ILE A 248 -5.69 0.03 7.45
C ILE A 248 -6.49 1.29 7.16
N ILE A 249 -6.23 1.95 6.04
CA ILE A 249 -6.94 3.17 5.63
C ILE A 249 -8.42 2.86 5.38
N ASP A 250 -8.69 1.77 4.66
CA ASP A 250 -10.05 1.35 4.33
C ASP A 250 -10.81 0.89 5.57
N CYS A 251 -10.16 0.28 6.56
CA CYS A 251 -10.79 -0.33 7.73
C CYS A 251 -10.42 0.39 9.02
N VAL A 252 -10.09 1.68 8.94
CA VAL A 252 -9.55 2.45 10.07
C VAL A 252 -10.52 2.44 11.28
N ASP A 253 -11.83 2.45 11.03
CA ASP A 253 -12.89 2.30 12.05
C ASP A 253 -12.80 0.97 12.81
N LEU A 254 -12.39 -0.11 12.14
CA LEU A 254 -12.26 -1.44 12.74
C LEU A 254 -10.97 -1.55 13.54
N VAL A 255 -9.90 -0.88 13.09
CA VAL A 255 -8.60 -0.91 13.75
C VAL A 255 -8.66 -0.13 15.07
N PHE A 256 -9.28 1.05 15.06
CA PHE A 256 -9.36 1.98 16.19
C PHE A 256 -10.82 2.16 16.61
N VAL A 257 -11.27 1.32 17.53
CA VAL A 257 -12.68 1.21 17.96
C VAL A 257 -13.06 2.25 19.02
N ASN A 258 -12.07 2.82 19.73
CA ASN A 258 -12.34 3.77 20.82
C ASN A 258 -12.57 5.19 20.28
N ASP A 259 -13.75 5.76 20.57
CA ASP A 259 -14.13 7.11 20.12
C ASP A 259 -13.20 8.22 20.66
N ASP A 260 -12.58 8.00 21.83
CA ASP A 260 -11.63 8.94 22.45
C ASP A 260 -10.31 9.08 21.65
N GLU A 261 -10.08 8.20 20.67
CA GLU A 261 -8.88 8.14 19.84
C GLU A 261 -9.07 8.71 18.43
N TRP A 262 -10.18 9.40 18.15
CA TRP A 262 -10.52 9.86 16.79
C TRP A 262 -9.39 10.66 16.11
N LEU A 263 -8.71 11.55 16.84
CA LEU A 263 -7.63 12.35 16.27
C LEU A 263 -6.40 11.48 15.95
N MET A 264 -6.06 10.56 16.86
CA MET A 264 -4.97 9.61 16.67
C MET A 264 -5.25 8.72 15.46
N ARG A 265 -6.49 8.28 15.31
CA ARG A 265 -6.96 7.48 14.19
C ARG A 265 -6.73 8.16 12.83
N TYR A 266 -7.13 9.42 12.67
CA TYR A 266 -6.92 10.14 11.40
C TYR A 266 -5.46 10.46 11.15
N THR A 267 -4.69 10.77 12.20
CA THR A 267 -3.24 10.99 12.07
C THR A 267 -2.53 9.73 11.59
N ILE A 268 -2.77 8.58 12.22
CA ILE A 268 -2.15 7.30 11.84
C ILE A 268 -2.57 6.89 10.42
N ALA A 269 -3.85 7.03 10.06
CA ALA A 269 -4.30 6.76 8.69
C ALA A 269 -3.63 7.68 7.66
N GLY A 270 -3.41 8.95 8.02
CA GLY A 270 -2.66 9.90 7.20
C GLY A 270 -1.21 9.48 6.99
N GLU A 271 -0.52 9.04 8.04
CA GLU A 271 0.86 8.54 7.96
C GLU A 271 0.95 7.27 7.09
N PHE A 272 0.05 6.31 7.28
CA PHE A 272 -0.03 5.14 6.39
C PHE A 272 -0.28 5.52 4.94
N ASN A 273 -1.11 6.54 4.68
CA ASN A 273 -1.36 7.01 3.32
C ASN A 273 -0.08 7.58 2.68
N VAL A 274 0.68 8.40 3.42
CA VAL A 274 1.96 8.95 2.92
C VAL A 274 2.95 7.83 2.59
N HIS A 275 3.10 6.85 3.48
CA HIS A 275 3.99 5.71 3.27
C HIS A 275 3.54 4.80 2.13
N MET A 276 2.24 4.53 2.02
CA MET A 276 1.64 3.75 0.95
C MET A 276 1.90 4.40 -0.41
N GLU A 277 1.66 5.71 -0.55
CA GLU A 277 1.94 6.44 -1.79
C GLU A 277 3.43 6.45 -2.13
N THR A 278 4.31 6.50 -1.12
CA THR A 278 5.75 6.36 -1.32
C THR A 278 6.11 4.99 -1.88
N CYS A 279 5.52 3.91 -1.33
CA CYS A 279 5.69 2.55 -1.84
C CYS A 279 5.18 2.40 -3.29
N ARG A 280 3.99 2.95 -3.59
CA ARG A 280 3.43 2.96 -4.96
C ARG A 280 4.33 3.70 -5.93
N LEU A 281 4.89 4.84 -5.52
CA LEU A 281 5.81 5.63 -6.33
C LEU A 281 7.09 4.88 -6.64
N ILE A 282 7.63 4.11 -5.69
CA ILE A 282 8.80 3.24 -5.91
C ILE A 282 8.50 2.21 -7.00
N LEU A 283 7.39 1.47 -6.88
CA LEU A 283 7.00 0.47 -7.88
C LEU A 283 6.76 1.11 -9.27
N HIS A 284 6.03 2.23 -9.31
CA HIS A 284 5.76 2.97 -10.55
C HIS A 284 7.05 3.43 -11.24
N ARG A 285 8.00 4.02 -10.49
CA ARG A 285 9.29 4.46 -11.03
C ARG A 285 10.12 3.28 -11.52
N ALA A 286 10.14 2.17 -10.79
CA ALA A 286 10.85 0.96 -11.21
C ALA A 286 10.29 0.40 -12.53
N SER A 287 8.96 0.28 -12.63
CA SER A 287 8.25 -0.14 -13.84
C SER A 287 8.55 0.80 -15.01
N TYR A 288 8.34 2.11 -14.83
CA TYR A 288 8.58 3.11 -15.87
C TYR A 288 10.00 3.04 -16.43
N ARG A 289 11.02 2.95 -15.55
CA ARG A 289 12.43 2.89 -15.96
C ARG A 289 12.74 1.63 -16.76
N ALA A 290 12.22 0.47 -16.34
CA ALA A 290 12.42 -0.79 -17.06
C ALA A 290 11.79 -0.74 -18.46
N TRP A 291 10.52 -0.34 -18.57
CA TRP A 291 9.83 -0.23 -19.85
C TRP A 291 10.45 0.80 -20.78
N PHE A 292 10.88 1.94 -20.24
CA PHE A 292 11.54 2.98 -21.03
C PHE A 292 12.86 2.49 -21.63
N ALA A 293 13.70 1.81 -20.83
CA ALA A 293 14.95 1.23 -21.30
C ALA A 293 14.71 0.12 -22.34
N PHE A 294 13.74 -0.75 -22.12
CA PHE A 294 13.36 -1.77 -23.10
C PHE A 294 12.93 -1.17 -24.44
N ARG A 295 12.07 -0.14 -24.42
CA ARG A 295 11.61 0.55 -25.64
C ARG A 295 12.75 1.25 -26.39
N LYS A 296 13.81 1.64 -25.70
CA LYS A 296 15.05 2.16 -26.30
C LYS A 296 15.95 1.08 -26.89
N GLY A 297 15.58 -0.18 -26.79
CA GLY A 297 16.39 -1.31 -27.25
C GLY A 297 17.57 -1.63 -26.33
N THR A 298 17.58 -1.13 -25.09
CA THR A 298 18.65 -1.43 -24.13
C THR A 298 18.54 -2.88 -23.67
N ALA A 299 19.64 -3.63 -23.72
CA ALA A 299 19.68 -4.97 -23.17
C ALA A 299 19.63 -4.94 -21.63
N ILE A 300 19.07 -5.96 -20.99
CA ILE A 300 18.97 -6.02 -19.53
C ILE A 300 20.33 -5.94 -18.83
N ALA A 301 21.39 -6.50 -19.44
CA ALA A 301 22.74 -6.47 -18.90
C ALA A 301 23.27 -5.02 -18.84
N ASP A 302 23.16 -4.29 -19.95
CA ASP A 302 23.58 -2.88 -20.05
C ASP A 302 22.75 -2.00 -19.10
N TYR A 303 21.44 -2.25 -19.00
CA TYR A 303 20.57 -1.54 -18.06
C TYR A 303 21.03 -1.73 -16.61
N LYS A 304 21.33 -2.97 -16.19
CA LYS A 304 21.84 -3.27 -14.85
C LYS A 304 23.18 -2.59 -14.59
N GLN A 305 24.08 -2.61 -15.57
CA GLN A 305 25.38 -1.94 -15.45
C GLN A 305 25.21 -0.42 -15.29
N ASN A 306 24.36 0.20 -16.10
CA ASN A 306 24.07 1.64 -16.00
C ASN A 306 23.44 2.00 -14.66
N LEU A 307 22.53 1.16 -14.12
CA LEU A 307 21.95 1.37 -12.80
C LEU A 307 23.02 1.37 -11.70
N ILE A 308 23.99 0.44 -11.76
CA ILE A 308 25.11 0.40 -10.80
C ILE A 308 25.96 1.67 -10.90
N ILE A 309 26.28 2.11 -12.13
CA ILE A 309 27.04 3.34 -12.36
C ILE A 309 26.29 4.55 -11.80
N GLU A 310 24.97 4.64 -12.04
CA GLU A 310 24.14 5.72 -11.50
C GLU A 310 24.09 5.71 -9.96
N ILE A 311 23.96 4.53 -9.33
CA ILE A 311 24.01 4.41 -7.88
C ILE A 311 25.36 4.90 -7.35
N MET A 312 26.47 4.40 -7.92
CA MET A 312 27.82 4.84 -7.52
C MET A 312 28.02 6.35 -7.74
N ALA A 313 27.52 6.90 -8.84
CA ALA A 313 27.61 8.34 -9.13
C ALA A 313 26.78 9.17 -8.14
N ASN A 314 25.56 8.73 -7.81
CA ASN A 314 24.72 9.37 -6.81
C ASN A 314 25.37 9.32 -5.43
N ASP A 315 25.91 8.17 -5.03
CA ASP A 315 26.62 8.01 -3.76
C ASP A 315 27.84 8.95 -3.69
N LEU A 316 28.61 9.09 -4.77
CA LEU A 316 29.73 10.04 -4.84
C LEU A 316 29.29 11.51 -4.74
N CYS A 317 28.15 11.86 -5.33
CA CYS A 317 27.58 13.21 -5.24
C CYS A 317 27.06 13.50 -3.83
N LEU A 318 26.31 12.57 -3.22
CA LEU A 318 25.73 12.70 -1.88
C LEU A 318 26.77 12.54 -0.77
N PHE A 319 27.91 11.90 -1.03
CA PHE A 319 29.04 11.83 -0.11
C PHE A 319 29.56 13.23 0.26
N LYS A 320 29.51 14.18 -0.68
CA LYS A 320 29.85 15.59 -0.41
C LYS A 320 28.80 16.28 0.48
N ASP A 321 27.52 15.98 0.29
CA ASP A 321 26.45 16.57 1.10
C ASP A 321 26.47 16.08 2.55
N THR A 322 26.91 14.86 2.86
CA THR A 322 27.03 14.43 4.27
C THR A 322 28.09 15.20 5.06
N ALA A 323 29.18 15.65 4.43
CA ALA A 323 30.20 16.47 5.09
C ALA A 323 29.70 17.90 5.34
N ASP A 324 28.93 18.46 4.41
CA ASP A 324 28.36 19.80 4.53
C ASP A 324 27.10 19.82 5.43
N ILE A 325 26.30 18.75 5.49
CA ILE A 325 25.19 18.58 6.44
C ILE A 325 25.70 18.46 7.88
N ASN A 326 26.80 17.74 8.11
CA ASN A 326 27.42 17.68 9.44
C ASN A 326 28.03 19.02 9.83
N ARG A 327 28.69 19.75 8.91
CA ARG A 327 29.15 21.13 9.15
C ARG A 327 28.01 22.10 9.45
N LEU A 328 26.89 22.00 8.74
CA LEU A 328 25.71 22.82 9.00
C LEU A 328 25.05 22.45 10.34
N ARG A 329 25.03 21.16 10.71
CA ARG A 329 24.57 20.71 12.02
C ARG A 329 25.48 21.20 13.15
N ASP A 330 26.79 21.19 12.96
CA ASP A 330 27.76 21.71 13.93
C ASP A 330 27.63 23.23 14.08
N GLN A 331 27.45 23.97 12.98
CA GLN A 331 27.20 25.42 12.99
C GLN A 331 25.87 25.81 13.64
N VAL A 332 24.80 25.03 13.42
CA VAL A 332 23.50 25.25 14.08
C VAL A 332 23.55 24.89 15.57
N SER A 333 24.36 23.89 15.95
CA SER A 333 24.58 23.51 17.35
C SER A 333 25.38 24.58 18.10
N GLU A 334 26.40 25.16 17.45
CA GLU A 334 27.18 26.26 18.01
C GLU A 334 26.34 27.55 18.18
N CYS A 335 25.47 27.87 17.22
CA CYS A 335 24.57 29.03 17.33
C CYS A 335 23.55 28.91 18.48
N ASN A 336 23.08 27.69 18.81
CA ASN A 336 22.12 27.48 19.89
C ASN A 336 22.75 27.50 21.30
N THR A 337 24.08 27.38 21.40
CA THR A 337 24.81 27.51 22.68
C THR A 337 25.13 28.95 23.08
N TRP A 338 24.95 29.95 22.21
CA TRP A 338 25.21 31.36 22.51
C TRP A 338 23.97 32.16 22.96
N GLY A 339 22.82 31.50 23.14
CA GLY A 339 21.58 32.12 23.63
C GLY A 339 21.30 31.95 25.14
N SER A 340 22.23 31.40 25.92
CA SER A 340 22.02 31.17 27.35
C SER A 340 23.25 31.53 28.19
N ILE A 341 23.76 32.76 28.06
CA ILE A 341 24.59 33.39 29.10
C ILE A 341 24.25 34.89 29.20
N LYS A 342 23.18 35.20 29.93
CA LYS A 342 23.06 36.15 31.07
C LYS A 342 21.63 36.67 31.22
#